data_AF-A0A9W6YLK2-F1
#
_entry.id   AF-A0A9W6YLK2-F1
#
_cell.length_a   1.000
_cell.length_b   1.000
_cell.length_c   1.000
_cell.angle_alpha   90.00
_cell.angle_beta   90.00
_cell.angle_gamma   90.00
#
_symmetry.space_group_name_H-M   'P 1'
#
loop_
_entity.id
_entity.type
_entity.pdbx_description
1 polymer ?
#
loop_
_entity_poly.entity_id
_entity_poly.type
_entity_poly.pdbx_seq_one_letter_code
_entity_poly.pdbx_strand_id
1 'polypeptide(L)'
;MWNKTIDDFMLKLGFKKCESDHCIYLKRDGQDMIFVALYVDALILASSSDKMLQDTKQALSDRFEMTDMGQLKYFLGIEIEQDV
;
A
#
# COMPACT_ATOMS: atom_id res chain seq x y z
N MET A 1 6.00 17.95 1.24
CA MET A 1 4.53 18.13 1.23
C MET A 1 3.80 16.84 0.88
N TRP A 2 4.26 16.07 -0.11
CA TRP A 2 3.63 14.79 -0.50
C TRP A 2 3.52 13.75 0.63
N ASN A 3 4.60 13.48 1.38
CA ASN A 3 4.58 12.54 2.53
C ASN A 3 3.48 12.85 3.56
N LYS A 4 3.25 14.14 3.86
CA LYS A 4 2.21 14.53 4.83
C LYS A 4 0.80 14.33 4.27
N THR A 5 0.61 14.55 2.97
CA THR A 5 -0.68 14.35 2.30
C THR A 5 -1.08 12.88 2.25
N ILE A 6 -0.12 11.99 1.94
CA ILE A 6 -0.37 10.55 1.93
C ILE A 6 -0.52 10.00 3.34
N ASP A 7 0.25 10.47 4.33
CA ASP A 7 0.04 10.17 5.75
C ASP A 7 -1.41 10.43 6.17
N ASP A 8 -1.89 11.66 5.95
CA ASP A 8 -3.24 12.07 6.34
C ASP A 8 -4.32 11.25 5.63
N PHE A 9 -4.10 10.92 4.36
CA PHE A 9 -5.01 10.09 3.58
C PHE A 9 -5.05 8.63 4.09
N MET A 10 -3.88 8.03 4.36
CA MET A 10 -3.78 6.67 4.89
C MET A 10 -4.47 6.57 6.27
N LEU A 11 -4.23 7.55 7.14
CA LEU A 11 -4.88 7.63 8.45
C LEU A 11 -6.42 7.75 8.31
N LYS A 12 -6.91 8.55 7.35
CA LYS A 12 -8.34 8.66 7.05
C LYS A 12 -8.96 7.37 6.50
N LEU A 13 -8.19 6.59 5.73
CA LEU A 13 -8.61 5.28 5.25
C LEU A 13 -8.61 4.19 6.34
N GLY A 14 -8.19 4.53 7.56
CA GLY A 14 -8.13 3.61 8.70
C GLY A 14 -6.84 2.79 8.76
N PHE A 15 -5.80 3.17 8.04
CA PHE A 15 -4.49 2.56 8.18
C PHE A 15 -3.81 3.07 9.45
N LYS A 16 -3.04 2.18 10.09
CA LYS A 16 -2.11 2.52 11.15
C LYS A 16 -0.71 2.56 10.59
N LYS A 17 0.04 3.60 10.93
CA LYS A 17 1.45 3.69 10.56
C LYS A 17 2.28 2.79 11.49
N CYS A 18 3.27 2.10 10.95
CA CYS A 18 4.24 1.37 11.77
C CYS A 18 5.10 2.37 12.56
N GLU A 19 5.34 2.08 13.84
CA GLU A 19 6.18 2.92 14.72
C GLU A 19 7.66 2.77 14.39
N SER A 20 8.08 1.58 13.96
CA SER A 20 9.47 1.29 13.58
C SER A 20 9.87 1.88 12.23
N ASP A 21 8.91 1.96 11.29
CA ASP A 21 9.14 2.46 9.93
C ASP A 21 7.97 3.35 9.50
N HIS A 22 8.24 4.65 9.43
CA HIS A 22 7.25 5.65 9.02
C HIS A 22 6.81 5.54 7.55
N CYS A 23 7.40 4.61 6.79
CA CYS A 23 7.05 4.33 5.41
C CYS A 23 6.09 3.14 5.26
N ILE A 24 5.74 2.45 6.35
CA ILE A 24 4.87 1.26 6.30
C ILE A 24 3.54 1.56 6.99
N TYR A 25 2.47 1.16 6.34
CA TYR A 25 1.09 1.26 6.81
C TYR A 25 0.47 -0.12 6.86
N LEU A 26 -0.32 -0.38 7.89
CA LEU A 26 -1.07 -1.61 8.08
C LEU A 26 -2.53 -1.28 8.33
N LYS A 27 -3.42 -1.96 7.63
CA LYS A 27 -4.84 -2.00 7.93
C LYS A 27 -5.27 -3.45 8.08
N ARG A 28 -6.10 -3.72 9.07
CA ARG A 28 -6.67 -5.04 9.34
C ARG A 28 -8.18 -4.93 9.39
N ASP A 29 -8.85 -5.78 8.63
CA ASP A 29 -10.31 -5.92 8.65
C ASP A 29 -10.66 -7.38 8.98
N GLY A 30 -10.88 -7.65 10.26
CA GLY A 30 -11.09 -9.02 10.76
C GLY A 30 -9.86 -9.92 10.56
N GLN A 31 -10.01 -10.92 9.68
CA GLN A 31 -8.93 -11.85 9.30
C GLN A 31 -8.08 -11.29 8.16
N ASP A 32 -8.61 -10.37 7.38
CA ASP A 32 -7.90 -9.80 6.25
C ASP A 32 -6.98 -8.67 6.69
N MET A 33 -5.82 -8.58 6.02
CA MET A 33 -4.79 -7.60 6.30
C MET A 33 -4.27 -7.02 4.99
N ILE A 34 -3.93 -5.74 5.02
CA ILE A 34 -3.23 -5.08 3.93
C ILE A 34 -2.10 -4.20 4.48
N PHE A 35 -0.95 -4.38 3.87
CA PHE A 35 0.26 -3.60 4.07
C PHE A 35 0.44 -2.66 2.88
N VAL A 36 0.79 -1.42 3.18
CA VAL A 36 1.23 -0.46 2.17
C VAL A 36 2.60 0.05 2.57
N ALA A 37 3.60 -0.19 1.74
CA ALA A 37 4.93 0.35 1.90
C ALA A 37 5.14 1.48 0.88
N LEU A 38 5.58 2.61 1.38
CA LEU A 38 5.92 3.78 0.59
C LEU A 38 7.41 3.81 0.34
N TYR A 39 7.80 3.69 -0.93
CA TYR A 39 9.20 3.67 -1.34
C TYR A 39 9.44 4.74 -2.41
N VAL A 40 9.99 5.88 -1.99
CA VAL A 40 10.31 7.03 -2.86
C VAL A 40 9.09 7.46 -3.70
N ASP A 41 8.99 6.99 -4.95
CA ASP A 41 7.92 7.31 -5.90
C ASP A 41 6.93 6.15 -6.12
N ALA A 42 7.18 4.99 -5.52
CA ALA A 42 6.37 3.79 -5.65
C ALA A 42 5.63 3.46 -4.35
N LEU A 43 4.40 2.99 -4.50
CA LEU A 43 3.66 2.33 -3.43
C LEU A 43 3.62 0.83 -3.68
N ILE A 44 3.89 0.07 -2.64
CA ILE A 44 3.82 -1.37 -2.65
C ILE A 44 2.66 -1.77 -1.78
N LEU A 45 1.68 -2.44 -2.38
CA LEU A 45 0.54 -2.99 -1.66
C LEU A 45 0.70 -4.51 -1.53
N ALA A 46 0.51 -5.04 -0.33
CA ALA A 46 0.46 -6.46 -0.07
C ALA A 46 -0.77 -6.75 0.78
N SER A 47 -1.75 -7.45 0.23
CA SER A 47 -3.01 -7.76 0.89
C SER A 47 -3.21 -9.27 0.97
N SER A 48 -3.83 -9.75 2.05
CA SER A 48 -4.30 -11.14 2.14
C SER A 48 -5.63 -11.37 1.41
N SER A 49 -6.27 -10.30 0.93
CA SER A 49 -7.57 -10.33 0.26
C SER A 49 -7.53 -9.44 -0.97
N ASP A 50 -7.84 -10.02 -2.14
CA ASP A 50 -7.95 -9.29 -3.40
C ASP A 50 -8.95 -8.14 -3.31
N LYS A 51 -10.05 -8.33 -2.59
CA LYS A 51 -11.05 -7.28 -2.41
C LYS A 51 -10.44 -6.07 -1.69
N MET A 52 -9.75 -6.28 -0.57
CA MET A 52 -9.06 -5.20 0.14
C MET A 52 -7.97 -4.54 -0.71
N LEU A 53 -7.29 -5.32 -1.54
CA LEU A 53 -6.26 -4.81 -2.45
C LEU A 53 -6.87 -3.86 -3.49
N GLN A 54 -7.94 -4.30 -4.18
CA GLN A 54 -8.61 -3.50 -5.20
C GLN A 54 -9.27 -2.26 -4.61
N ASP A 55 -9.93 -2.39 -3.45
CA ASP A 55 -10.56 -1.25 -2.76
C ASP A 55 -9.52 -0.19 -2.37
N THR A 56 -8.37 -0.62 -1.84
CA THR A 56 -7.28 0.30 -1.45
C THR A 56 -6.62 0.93 -2.67
N LYS A 57 -6.38 0.13 -3.72
CA LYS A 57 -5.82 0.61 -4.99
C LYS A 57 -6.73 1.65 -5.63
N GLN A 58 -8.03 1.40 -5.69
CA GLN A 58 -9.00 2.36 -6.23
C GLN A 58 -9.01 3.65 -5.41
N ALA A 59 -9.06 3.56 -4.07
CA ALA A 59 -9.02 4.74 -3.21
C ALA A 59 -7.75 5.58 -3.41
N LEU A 60 -6.62 4.92 -3.63
CA LEU A 60 -5.34 5.58 -3.91
C LEU A 60 -5.32 6.23 -5.30
N SER A 61 -5.80 5.54 -6.34
CA SER A 61 -5.93 6.07 -7.70
C SER A 61 -6.93 7.22 -7.82
N ASP A 62 -7.99 7.24 -7.01
CA ASP A 62 -8.97 8.34 -7.00
C ASP A 62 -8.39 9.62 -6.39
N ARG A 63 -7.47 9.48 -5.42
CA ARG A 63 -6.87 10.60 -4.70
C ARG A 63 -5.58 11.11 -5.33
N PHE A 64 -4.80 10.21 -5.93
CA PHE A 64 -3.49 10.50 -6.49
C PHE A 64 -3.43 9.97 -7.92
N GLU A 65 -2.77 10.70 -8.83
CA GLU A 65 -2.42 10.15 -10.14
C GLU A 65 -1.42 9.01 -9.95
N MET A 66 -1.93 7.78 -9.87
CA MET A 66 -1.15 6.56 -9.78
C MET A 66 -1.32 5.73 -11.04
N THR A 67 -0.17 5.40 -11.64
CA THR A 67 -0.11 4.37 -12.67
C THR A 67 0.07 3.03 -12.00
N ASP A 68 -0.92 2.16 -12.15
CA ASP A 68 -0.78 0.77 -11.73
C ASP A 68 0.31 0.08 -12.57
N MET A 69 1.39 -0.34 -11.91
CA MET A 69 2.46 -1.11 -12.53
C MET A 69 2.21 -2.62 -12.51
N GLY A 70 1.04 -3.05 -12.02
CA GLY A 70 0.68 -4.45 -11.89
C GLY A 70 1.35 -5.12 -10.68
N GLN A 71 1.53 -6.44 -10.77
CA GLN A 71 2.20 -7.20 -9.71
C GLN A 71 3.64 -6.74 -9.53
N LEU A 72 4.03 -6.52 -8.27
CA LEU A 72 5.42 -6.21 -7.91
C LEU A 72 6.30 -7.42 -8.24
N LYS A 73 7.08 -7.33 -9.31
CA LYS A 73 8.02 -8.37 -9.74
C LYS A 73 9.41 -8.21 -9.14
N TYR A 74 9.82 -6.98 -8.84
CA TYR A 74 11.15 -6.68 -8.30
C TYR A 74 11.06 -5.63 -7.20
N PHE A 75 11.67 -5.89 -6.05
CA PHE A 75 11.86 -4.93 -4.97
C PHE A 75 13.33 -4.89 -4.56
N LEU A 76 13.99 -3.72 -4.68
CA LEU A 76 15.41 -3.54 -4.35
C LEU A 76 16.36 -4.53 -5.07
N GLY A 77 15.99 -5.02 -6.25
CA GLY A 77 16.75 -6.04 -6.99
C GLY A 77 16.46 -7.48 -6.56
N ILE A 78 15.54 -7.68 -5.62
CA ILE A 78 15.01 -8.99 -5.24
C ILE A 78 13.79 -9.27 -6.11
N GLU A 79 13.82 -10.39 -6.84
CA GLU A 79 12.67 -10.90 -7.58
C GLU A 79 11.64 -11.46 -6.60
N ILE A 80 10.39 -11.05 -6.75
CA ILE A 80 9.28 -11.52 -5.93
C ILE A 80 8.38 -12.35 -6.83
N GLU A 81 8.29 -13.65 -6.52
CA GLU A 81 7.34 -14.56 -7.15
C GLU A 81 6.09 -14.65 -6.26
N GLN A 82 4.95 -14.26 -6.83
CA GLN A 82 3.64 -14.34 -6.16
C GLN A 82 2.93 -15.56 -6.75
N ASP A 83 2.89 -16.65 -6.00
CA ASP A 83 2.18 -17.87 -6.40
C ASP A 83 0.67 -17.57 -6.42
N VAL A 84 0.02 -17.84 -7.56
CA VAL A 84 -1.39 -17.51 -7.85
C VAL A 84 -2.28 -18.73 -7.64
#